data_AF-A0A2Z6QGH6-F1
#
_entry.id   AF-A0A2Z6QGH6-F1
#
_cell.length_a   1.000
_cell.length_b   1.000
_cell.length_c   1.000
_cell.angle_alpha   90.00
_cell.angle_beta   90.00
_cell.angle_gamma   90.00
#
_symmetry.space_group_name_H-M   'P 1'
#
loop_
_entity.id
_entity.type
_entity.pdbx_description
1 polymer ?
#
loop_
_entity_poly.entity_id
_entity_poly.type
_entity_poly.pdbx_seq_one_letter_code
_entity_poly.pdbx_strand_id
1 'polypeptide(L)'
;MELEFLTKNFANWTSGNEIIDNFIQERQSKYNGYGKVFEWVPYDKFIEIKEIGKSIATAIWKEGPLSYDDDDEEWIRSSYEKVTLRFLYDSGNITDEFIDKVKSHLLYKGNYGISQNPDTKDYILVFSKEEFESSYCKNGNEKIDNFIQQRQLNIKTSFDLIFEWIPFNEFIEIKEILKGGFSVAIWKEGPLRYKIIEKEWMRKSYKKVVLKYLFNLQNITDEFLNEITVLYDSYGISQNPSTKEYILVVHHKYSKKYCEKCDKEYIKPDHNWCEPCQINYLKDNFINWTSGNEKIDELIQKEQLKISNESSNVFEWIPYDEYESLFLVFENDYFNKHCEKCGNKRENNYVWCKCYAEYLKNDFTNWTSGNEKLDSLIQKYQSKYDGDGEIFEWIPYDKFIDVKEVRKGDFAIARWTDGPLHYSKSNRKFKGKLNKKVLLSYINSSRNVNDDFLNKITHLMENSYGISQDPNTKDYILVYKIGYNCENCEMKLNIDYNAKSYQLLFEWIPYDQFDDIKEIGQGGFSTVYSAIWKDGFSYFQRYRSTRIQDTRVALKCLHNSQNCLDEFIIEV
;
A
#
# COMPACT_ATOMS: atom_id res chain seq x y z
N MET A 1 16.59 -49.80 -49.58
CA MET A 1 15.19 -50.19 -49.83
C MET A 1 14.28 -48.96 -49.69
N GLU A 2 14.46 -48.16 -48.64
CA GLU A 2 13.71 -46.92 -48.38
C GLU A 2 13.80 -45.85 -49.49
N LEU A 3 15.00 -45.53 -50.00
CA LEU A 3 15.18 -44.50 -51.05
C LEU A 3 14.51 -44.89 -52.38
N GLU A 4 14.45 -46.20 -52.69
CA GLU A 4 13.82 -46.73 -53.90
C GLU A 4 12.29 -46.65 -53.82
N PHE A 5 11.71 -46.81 -52.61
CA PHE A 5 10.28 -46.61 -52.36
C PHE A 5 9.87 -45.13 -52.53
N LEU A 6 10.63 -44.20 -51.96
CA LEU A 6 10.37 -42.75 -52.11
C LEU A 6 10.47 -42.32 -53.58
N THR A 7 11.46 -42.84 -54.31
CA THR A 7 11.64 -42.53 -55.74
C THR A 7 10.51 -43.09 -56.61
N LYS A 8 9.96 -44.27 -56.30
CA LYS A 8 8.83 -44.88 -57.03
C LYS A 8 7.48 -44.22 -56.75
N ASN A 9 7.29 -43.65 -55.56
CA ASN A 9 6.04 -43.02 -55.14
C ASN A 9 5.96 -41.51 -55.43
N PHE A 10 7.03 -40.92 -55.98
CA PHE A 10 7.10 -39.48 -56.26
C PHE A 10 5.95 -38.94 -57.15
N ALA A 11 5.50 -39.74 -58.13
CA ALA A 11 4.39 -39.37 -59.01
C ALA A 11 3.07 -39.10 -58.25
N ASN A 12 2.95 -39.56 -56.99
CA ASN A 12 1.77 -39.40 -56.15
C ASN A 12 1.83 -38.15 -55.25
N TRP A 13 2.97 -37.45 -55.17
CA TRP A 13 3.21 -36.30 -54.27
C TRP A 13 3.71 -35.04 -55.01
N THR A 14 3.16 -34.78 -56.20
CA THR A 14 3.45 -33.55 -56.95
C THR A 14 2.50 -32.43 -56.57
N SER A 15 3.06 -31.23 -56.39
CA SER A 15 2.33 -29.98 -56.24
C SER A 15 1.85 -29.40 -57.56
N GLY A 16 2.32 -29.93 -58.69
CA GLY A 16 2.16 -29.33 -60.02
C GLY A 16 3.08 -28.13 -60.27
N ASN A 17 3.98 -27.79 -59.34
CA ASN A 17 4.99 -26.76 -59.50
C ASN A 17 6.40 -27.35 -59.40
N GLU A 18 7.19 -27.19 -60.48
CA GLU A 18 8.53 -27.79 -60.60
C GLU A 18 9.50 -27.36 -59.48
N ILE A 19 9.44 -26.10 -59.03
CA ILE A 19 10.35 -25.58 -58.00
C ILE A 19 10.04 -26.21 -56.63
N ILE A 20 8.75 -26.29 -56.27
CA ILE A 20 8.30 -26.92 -55.02
C ILE A 20 8.55 -28.42 -55.04
N ASP A 21 8.28 -29.06 -56.18
CA ASP A 21 8.52 -30.49 -56.38
C ASP A 21 10.02 -30.82 -56.25
N ASN A 22 10.89 -30.03 -56.87
CA ASN A 22 12.34 -30.16 -56.72
C ASN A 22 12.79 -29.94 -55.27
N PHE A 23 12.19 -28.98 -54.55
CA PHE A 23 12.50 -28.76 -53.14
C PHE A 23 12.08 -29.94 -52.26
N ILE A 24 10.89 -30.52 -52.49
CA ILE A 24 10.41 -31.71 -51.78
C ILE A 24 11.34 -32.90 -52.06
N GLN A 25 11.74 -33.11 -53.32
CA GLN A 25 12.72 -34.15 -53.69
C GLN A 25 14.07 -33.96 -52.99
N GLU A 26 14.59 -32.72 -52.97
CA GLU A 26 15.84 -32.41 -52.29
C GLU A 26 15.78 -32.84 -50.81
N ARG A 27 14.65 -32.60 -50.15
CA ARG A 27 14.41 -33.01 -48.76
C ARG A 27 14.28 -34.53 -48.61
N GLN A 28 13.52 -35.18 -49.47
CA GLN A 28 13.32 -36.64 -49.44
C GLN A 28 14.62 -37.40 -49.70
N SER A 29 15.50 -36.89 -50.58
CA SER A 29 16.81 -37.48 -50.85
C SER A 29 17.74 -37.50 -49.63
N LYS A 30 17.49 -36.63 -48.65
CA LYS A 30 18.24 -36.52 -47.39
C LYS A 30 17.58 -37.30 -46.25
N TYR A 31 16.47 -38.00 -46.51
CA TYR A 31 15.83 -38.85 -45.51
C TYR A 31 16.75 -40.01 -45.13
N ASN A 32 16.94 -40.22 -43.83
CA ASN A 32 17.94 -41.15 -43.29
C ASN A 32 17.31 -42.32 -42.51
N GLY A 33 16.05 -42.65 -42.80
CA GLY A 33 15.30 -43.71 -42.10
C GLY A 33 14.53 -43.20 -40.88
N TYR A 34 14.98 -42.13 -40.22
CA TYR A 34 14.41 -41.67 -38.95
C TYR A 34 13.46 -40.49 -39.08
N GLY A 35 12.25 -40.61 -38.52
CA GLY A 35 11.28 -39.52 -38.37
C GLY A 35 10.16 -39.57 -39.42
N LYS A 36 9.55 -38.40 -39.70
CA LYS A 36 8.48 -38.28 -40.71
C LYS A 36 9.04 -37.79 -42.04
N VAL A 37 8.53 -38.32 -43.14
CA VAL A 37 8.90 -37.92 -44.51
C VAL A 37 8.26 -36.56 -44.82
N PHE A 38 9.05 -35.67 -45.39
CA PHE A 38 8.57 -34.40 -45.91
C PHE A 38 7.88 -34.61 -47.26
N GLU A 39 6.62 -34.22 -47.39
CA GLU A 39 5.83 -34.48 -48.61
C GLU A 39 4.91 -33.33 -49.02
N TRP A 40 4.35 -33.43 -50.23
CA TRP A 40 3.23 -32.60 -50.62
C TRP A 40 1.94 -33.12 -49.99
N VAL A 41 1.18 -32.23 -49.37
CA VAL A 41 -0.09 -32.56 -48.72
C VAL A 41 -1.24 -31.89 -49.46
N PRO A 42 -2.14 -32.64 -50.12
CA PRO A 42 -3.32 -32.05 -50.73
C PRO A 42 -4.21 -31.38 -49.67
N TYR A 43 -4.65 -30.15 -49.95
CA TYR A 43 -5.35 -29.32 -48.97
C TYR A 43 -6.69 -29.93 -48.49
N ASP A 44 -7.37 -30.69 -49.34
CA ASP A 44 -8.62 -31.40 -49.04
C ASP A 44 -8.45 -32.54 -48.01
N LYS A 45 -7.21 -32.89 -47.66
CA LYS A 45 -6.89 -33.87 -46.61
C LYS A 45 -6.93 -33.28 -45.20
N PHE A 46 -7.03 -31.96 -45.06
CA PHE A 46 -7.22 -31.29 -43.78
C PHE A 46 -8.70 -31.16 -43.43
N ILE A 47 -9.05 -31.49 -42.18
CA ILE A 47 -10.37 -31.25 -41.59
C ILE A 47 -10.24 -30.48 -40.29
N GLU A 48 -11.36 -29.94 -39.80
CA GLU A 48 -11.41 -29.15 -38.57
C GLU A 48 -10.38 -28.00 -38.54
N ILE A 49 -10.19 -27.34 -39.68
CA ILE A 49 -9.29 -26.19 -39.77
C ILE A 49 -9.84 -25.07 -38.87
N LYS A 50 -9.06 -24.70 -37.86
CA LYS A 50 -9.39 -23.64 -36.88
C LYS A 50 -8.28 -22.62 -36.87
N GLU A 51 -8.58 -21.40 -37.31
CA GLU A 51 -7.65 -20.27 -37.24
C GLU A 51 -7.35 -19.91 -35.78
N ILE A 52 -6.06 -19.78 -35.47
CA ILE A 52 -5.56 -19.40 -34.14
C ILE A 52 -4.77 -18.08 -34.18
N GLY A 53 -4.58 -17.52 -35.37
CA GLY A 53 -3.94 -16.23 -35.61
C GLY A 53 -3.97 -15.85 -37.09
N LYS A 54 -3.49 -14.65 -37.43
CA LYS A 54 -3.64 -14.06 -38.77
C LYS A 54 -3.12 -14.94 -39.92
N SER A 55 -2.12 -15.79 -39.70
CA SER A 55 -1.52 -16.64 -40.73
C SER A 55 -1.47 -18.12 -40.36
N ILE A 56 -2.16 -18.54 -39.29
CA ILE A 56 -1.93 -19.86 -38.69
C ILE A 56 -3.24 -20.50 -38.24
N ALA A 57 -3.39 -21.79 -38.57
CA ALA A 57 -4.51 -22.60 -38.17
C ALA A 57 -4.05 -23.95 -37.62
N THR A 58 -4.87 -24.54 -36.76
CA THR A 58 -4.76 -25.97 -36.42
C THR A 58 -5.67 -26.77 -37.31
N ALA A 59 -5.29 -28.01 -37.64
CA ALA A 59 -6.12 -28.91 -38.43
C ALA A 59 -5.87 -30.36 -38.03
N ILE A 60 -6.74 -31.25 -38.48
CA ILE A 60 -6.53 -32.70 -38.46
C ILE A 60 -6.18 -33.13 -39.87
N TRP A 61 -5.02 -33.75 -40.05
CA TRP A 61 -4.62 -34.34 -41.33
C TRP A 61 -5.06 -35.80 -41.38
N LYS A 62 -6.04 -36.10 -42.23
CA LYS A 62 -6.69 -37.43 -42.29
C LYS A 62 -5.72 -38.56 -42.57
N GLU A 63 -4.86 -38.40 -43.58
CA GLU A 63 -3.90 -39.42 -43.97
C GLU A 63 -2.69 -39.42 -43.04
N GLY A 64 -2.31 -38.26 -42.51
CA GLY A 64 -1.21 -38.14 -41.57
C GLY A 64 0.17 -38.35 -42.18
N PRO A 65 1.24 -38.02 -41.43
CA PRO A 65 2.61 -38.10 -41.93
C PRO A 65 3.05 -39.53 -42.17
N LEU A 66 3.77 -39.73 -43.26
CA LEU A 66 4.43 -41.00 -43.58
C LEU A 66 5.72 -41.15 -42.75
N SER A 67 5.96 -42.36 -42.23
CA SER A 67 7.24 -42.77 -41.62
C SER A 67 7.54 -44.22 -41.91
N TYR A 68 8.81 -44.57 -41.83
CA TYR A 68 9.23 -45.96 -41.83
C TYR A 68 9.20 -46.50 -40.40
N ASP A 69 8.58 -47.66 -40.20
CA ASP A 69 8.60 -48.40 -38.95
C ASP A 69 9.76 -49.41 -38.99
N ASP A 70 10.77 -49.18 -38.16
CA ASP A 70 11.96 -50.05 -38.09
C ASP A 70 11.63 -51.43 -37.48
N ASP A 71 10.59 -51.52 -36.63
CA ASP A 71 10.23 -52.76 -35.93
C ASP A 71 9.45 -53.71 -36.86
N ASP A 72 8.55 -53.15 -37.67
CA ASP A 72 7.69 -53.89 -38.61
C ASP A 72 8.23 -53.89 -40.07
N GLU A 73 9.36 -53.22 -40.33
CA GLU A 73 9.99 -53.03 -41.65
C GLU A 73 9.04 -52.53 -42.74
N GLU A 74 8.07 -51.67 -42.38
CA GLU A 74 7.03 -51.18 -43.28
C GLU A 74 6.82 -49.67 -43.22
N TRP A 75 6.21 -49.14 -44.28
CA TRP A 75 5.86 -47.72 -44.36
C TRP A 75 4.47 -47.49 -43.75
N ILE A 76 4.42 -46.76 -42.64
CA ILE A 76 3.18 -46.47 -41.91
C ILE A 76 2.79 -44.99 -42.02
N ARG A 77 1.48 -44.73 -41.94
CA ARG A 77 0.94 -43.37 -41.83
C ARG A 77 0.23 -43.18 -40.49
N SER A 78 0.59 -42.13 -39.78
CA SER A 78 -0.08 -41.75 -38.53
C SER A 78 -1.39 -41.00 -38.83
N SER A 79 -2.43 -41.74 -39.25
CA SER A 79 -3.71 -41.14 -39.67
C SER A 79 -4.36 -40.25 -38.61
N TYR A 80 -5.11 -39.24 -39.04
CA TYR A 80 -5.78 -38.26 -38.18
C TYR A 80 -4.85 -37.48 -37.25
N GLU A 81 -3.63 -37.20 -37.72
CA GLU A 81 -2.63 -36.44 -36.97
C GLU A 81 -3.09 -34.99 -36.76
N LYS A 82 -2.84 -34.45 -35.57
CA LYS A 82 -3.11 -33.03 -35.30
C LYS A 82 -1.92 -32.22 -35.78
N VAL A 83 -2.17 -31.35 -36.74
CA VAL A 83 -1.14 -30.54 -37.40
C VAL A 83 -1.40 -29.06 -37.21
N THR A 84 -0.33 -28.29 -37.37
CA THR A 84 -0.41 -26.84 -37.46
C THR A 84 -0.08 -26.41 -38.89
N LEU A 85 -0.93 -25.53 -39.43
CA LEU A 85 -0.85 -24.98 -40.76
C LEU A 85 -0.37 -23.53 -40.68
N ARG A 86 0.73 -23.19 -41.36
CA ARG A 86 1.19 -21.81 -41.52
C ARG A 86 0.98 -21.35 -42.96
N PHE A 87 0.08 -20.40 -43.14
CA PHE A 87 -0.19 -19.76 -44.42
C PHE A 87 0.92 -18.76 -44.74
N LEU A 88 1.51 -18.90 -45.92
CA LEU A 88 2.49 -17.99 -46.49
C LEU A 88 1.76 -17.08 -47.49
N TYR A 89 1.18 -15.98 -47.00
CA TYR A 89 0.45 -15.04 -47.85
C TYR A 89 1.33 -14.42 -48.95
N ASP A 90 0.68 -14.04 -50.05
CA ASP A 90 1.29 -13.43 -51.23
C ASP A 90 2.33 -14.34 -51.92
N SER A 91 2.19 -15.66 -51.77
CA SER A 91 3.14 -16.66 -52.29
C SER A 91 2.84 -17.13 -53.71
N GLY A 92 1.99 -16.41 -54.45
CA GLY A 92 1.61 -16.74 -55.83
C GLY A 92 2.78 -16.70 -56.84
N ASN A 93 3.87 -16.00 -56.52
CA ASN A 93 5.11 -15.98 -57.30
C ASN A 93 6.22 -16.72 -56.55
N ILE A 94 6.57 -17.92 -57.00
CA ILE A 94 7.66 -18.70 -56.41
C ILE A 94 9.00 -18.17 -56.95
N THR A 95 9.76 -17.52 -56.09
CA THR A 95 11.13 -17.03 -56.35
C THR A 95 12.13 -17.80 -55.49
N ASP A 96 13.43 -17.68 -55.79
CA ASP A 96 14.49 -18.23 -54.92
C ASP A 96 14.41 -17.67 -53.49
N GLU A 97 14.03 -16.39 -53.35
CA GLU A 97 13.77 -15.74 -52.06
C GLU A 97 12.61 -16.40 -51.29
N PHE A 98 11.56 -16.84 -51.99
CA PHE A 98 10.47 -17.60 -51.38
C PHE A 98 10.95 -18.98 -50.90
N ILE A 99 11.80 -19.65 -51.68
CA ILE A 99 12.38 -20.95 -51.28
C ILE A 99 13.32 -20.79 -50.08
N ASP A 100 14.12 -19.72 -50.02
CA ASP A 100 14.95 -19.41 -48.85
C ASP A 100 14.10 -19.09 -47.62
N LYS A 101 12.98 -18.38 -47.81
CA LYS A 101 11.97 -18.17 -46.77
C LYS A 101 11.37 -19.50 -46.32
N VAL A 102 11.04 -20.43 -47.21
CA VAL A 102 10.54 -21.76 -46.84
C VAL A 102 11.62 -22.55 -46.10
N LYS A 103 12.86 -22.59 -46.60
CA LYS A 103 14.01 -23.26 -45.97
C LYS A 103 14.28 -22.76 -44.56
N SER A 104 14.17 -21.45 -44.31
CA SER A 104 14.37 -20.88 -42.97
C SER A 104 13.31 -21.34 -41.97
N HIS A 105 12.09 -21.64 -42.42
CA HIS A 105 11.04 -22.21 -41.57
C HIS A 105 11.22 -23.72 -41.30
N LEU A 106 12.11 -24.40 -42.03
CA LEU A 106 12.27 -25.87 -42.02
C LEU A 106 13.60 -26.34 -41.38
N LEU A 107 14.28 -25.47 -40.64
CA LEU A 107 15.60 -25.71 -40.03
C LEU A 107 15.60 -26.74 -38.86
N TYR A 108 14.44 -27.22 -38.41
CA TYR A 108 14.31 -28.14 -37.27
C TYR A 108 13.46 -29.38 -37.62
N LYS A 109 13.50 -30.41 -36.75
CA LYS A 109 12.64 -31.62 -36.89
C LYS A 109 11.16 -31.24 -36.68
N GLY A 110 10.24 -31.99 -37.30
CA GLY A 110 8.78 -31.78 -37.16
C GLY A 110 8.01 -31.26 -38.35
N ASN A 111 8.68 -31.04 -39.47
CA ASN A 111 8.01 -30.58 -40.69
C ASN A 111 7.48 -31.79 -41.44
N TYR A 112 6.18 -31.78 -41.71
CA TYR A 112 5.53 -32.86 -42.44
C TYR A 112 5.42 -32.56 -43.92
N GLY A 113 5.33 -31.30 -44.31
CA GLY A 113 5.18 -31.01 -45.72
C GLY A 113 4.79 -29.60 -46.09
N ILE A 114 4.44 -29.46 -47.37
CA ILE A 114 3.89 -28.25 -47.97
C ILE A 114 2.52 -28.59 -48.53
N SER A 115 1.59 -27.65 -48.42
CA SER A 115 0.29 -27.67 -49.08
C SER A 115 0.07 -26.34 -49.80
N GLN A 116 -1.04 -26.20 -50.53
CA GLN A 116 -1.47 -24.92 -51.11
C GLN A 116 -2.97 -24.78 -50.95
N ASN A 117 -3.40 -23.62 -50.48
CA ASN A 117 -4.82 -23.27 -50.44
C ASN A 117 -5.35 -23.19 -51.88
N PRO A 118 -6.36 -23.99 -52.27
CA PRO A 118 -6.87 -23.99 -53.63
C PRO A 118 -7.53 -22.67 -54.04
N ASP A 119 -8.07 -21.91 -53.07
CA ASP A 119 -8.80 -20.67 -53.29
C ASP A 119 -7.84 -19.47 -53.37
N THR A 120 -6.96 -19.32 -52.40
CA THR A 120 -6.04 -18.16 -52.32
C THR A 120 -4.74 -18.36 -53.09
N LYS A 121 -4.42 -19.61 -53.46
CA LYS A 121 -3.13 -20.03 -54.02
C LYS A 121 -1.93 -19.85 -53.07
N ASP A 122 -2.18 -19.49 -51.81
CA ASP A 122 -1.12 -19.38 -50.82
C ASP A 122 -0.59 -20.75 -50.43
N TYR A 123 0.74 -20.89 -50.44
CA TYR A 123 1.42 -22.04 -49.91
C TYR A 123 1.31 -22.10 -48.39
N ILE A 124 1.22 -23.33 -47.88
CA ILE A 124 1.01 -23.63 -46.47
C ILE A 124 2.10 -24.58 -46.03
N LEU A 125 2.77 -24.27 -44.92
CA LEU A 125 3.68 -25.21 -44.27
C LEU A 125 2.93 -26.04 -43.22
N VAL A 126 3.20 -27.35 -43.19
CA VAL A 126 2.52 -28.33 -42.34
C VAL A 126 3.51 -28.84 -41.28
N PHE A 127 3.17 -28.65 -40.01
CA PHE A 127 4.03 -29.00 -38.86
C PHE A 127 3.32 -29.92 -37.86
N SER A 128 4.11 -30.69 -37.12
CA SER A 128 3.65 -31.35 -35.90
C SER A 128 3.14 -30.33 -34.88
N LYS A 129 2.10 -30.71 -34.11
CA LYS A 129 1.58 -29.84 -33.03
C LYS A 129 2.62 -29.59 -31.93
N GLU A 130 3.49 -30.55 -31.67
CA GLU A 130 4.49 -30.52 -30.60
C GLU A 130 5.70 -29.63 -30.93
N GLU A 131 6.11 -29.48 -32.20
CA GLU A 131 7.30 -28.68 -32.58
C GLU A 131 6.97 -27.28 -33.14
N PHE A 132 5.69 -26.98 -33.31
CA PHE A 132 5.20 -25.61 -33.54
C PHE A 132 5.67 -24.63 -32.45
N GLU A 133 5.87 -25.11 -31.23
CA GLU A 133 6.32 -24.36 -30.05
C GLU A 133 7.70 -23.68 -30.24
N SER A 134 8.54 -24.15 -31.19
CA SER A 134 9.88 -23.61 -31.46
C SER A 134 9.94 -22.58 -32.62
N SER A 135 8.98 -22.59 -33.56
CA SER A 135 9.06 -21.82 -34.82
C SER A 135 8.38 -20.44 -34.78
N TYR A 136 7.61 -20.14 -33.73
CA TYR A 136 6.78 -18.92 -33.66
C TYR A 136 7.51 -17.67 -33.20
N CYS A 137 8.64 -17.85 -32.51
CA CYS A 137 9.29 -16.78 -31.75
C CYS A 137 10.69 -16.42 -32.28
N LYS A 138 10.98 -16.76 -33.53
CA LYS A 138 12.33 -16.65 -34.13
C LYS A 138 12.37 -15.58 -35.22
N ASN A 139 13.41 -14.75 -35.21
CA ASN A 139 13.61 -13.65 -36.17
C ASN A 139 14.58 -13.99 -37.31
N GLY A 140 15.27 -15.14 -37.23
CA GLY A 140 16.30 -15.57 -38.19
C GLY A 140 17.74 -15.26 -37.74
N ASN A 141 17.93 -14.61 -36.60
CA ASN A 141 19.21 -14.40 -35.95
C ASN A 141 19.42 -15.48 -34.88
N GLU A 142 20.35 -16.40 -35.16
CA GLU A 142 20.63 -17.55 -34.31
C GLU A 142 20.85 -17.20 -32.84
N LYS A 143 21.54 -16.07 -32.53
CA LYS A 143 21.78 -15.67 -31.14
C LYS A 143 20.50 -15.24 -30.41
N ILE A 144 19.66 -14.42 -31.06
CA ILE A 144 18.39 -13.98 -30.48
C ILE A 144 17.43 -15.15 -30.37
N ASP A 145 17.39 -15.99 -31.39
CA ASP A 145 16.53 -17.16 -31.44
C ASP A 145 16.90 -18.16 -30.34
N ASN A 146 18.21 -18.36 -30.10
CA ASN A 146 18.70 -19.18 -28.99
C ASN A 146 18.37 -18.55 -27.62
N PHE A 147 18.51 -17.23 -27.48
CA PHE A 147 18.14 -16.54 -26.24
C PHE A 147 16.64 -16.65 -25.92
N ILE A 148 15.78 -16.44 -26.92
CA ILE A 148 14.33 -16.57 -26.78
C ILE A 148 13.98 -18.02 -26.38
N GLN A 149 14.57 -19.02 -27.04
CA GLN A 149 14.37 -20.42 -26.68
C GLN A 149 14.80 -20.74 -25.25
N GLN A 150 15.98 -20.26 -24.82
CA GLN A 150 16.43 -20.45 -23.43
C GLN A 150 15.46 -19.83 -22.41
N ARG A 151 14.90 -18.65 -22.71
CA ARG A 151 13.86 -18.03 -21.85
C ARG A 151 12.59 -18.87 -21.81
N GLN A 152 12.16 -19.42 -22.93
CA GLN A 152 10.96 -20.25 -23.02
C GLN A 152 11.11 -21.60 -22.31
N LEU A 153 12.29 -22.24 -22.39
CA LEU A 153 12.57 -23.49 -21.66
C LEU A 153 12.52 -23.33 -20.13
N ASN A 154 12.59 -22.09 -19.62
CA ASN A 154 12.53 -21.77 -18.19
C ASN A 154 11.11 -21.50 -17.66
N ILE A 155 10.07 -21.73 -18.47
CA ILE A 155 8.67 -21.62 -18.04
C ILE A 155 8.32 -22.75 -17.08
N LYS A 156 7.80 -22.41 -15.90
CA LYS A 156 7.48 -23.34 -14.81
C LYS A 156 5.98 -23.46 -14.55
N THR A 157 5.17 -22.46 -14.94
CA THR A 157 3.75 -22.39 -14.57
C THR A 157 2.83 -21.90 -15.70
N SER A 158 1.53 -22.16 -15.58
CA SER A 158 0.46 -21.67 -16.48
C SER A 158 0.20 -20.16 -16.39
N PHE A 159 0.93 -19.47 -15.52
CA PHE A 159 0.87 -18.03 -15.33
C PHE A 159 2.04 -17.30 -15.97
N ASP A 160 3.06 -18.04 -16.42
CA ASP A 160 4.25 -17.46 -17.03
C ASP A 160 3.92 -16.92 -18.42
N LEU A 161 4.44 -15.74 -18.70
CA LEU A 161 4.33 -15.08 -19.99
C LEU A 161 5.41 -15.63 -20.91
N ILE A 162 5.05 -15.90 -22.17
CA ILE A 162 6.03 -16.37 -23.14
C ILE A 162 6.86 -15.19 -23.61
N PHE A 163 8.17 -15.30 -23.45
CA PHE A 163 9.10 -14.36 -24.07
C PHE A 163 9.20 -14.67 -25.57
N GLU A 164 8.92 -13.70 -26.45
CA GLU A 164 8.85 -13.96 -27.89
C GLU A 164 9.49 -12.86 -28.77
N TRP A 165 9.75 -13.16 -30.04
CA TRP A 165 10.05 -12.13 -31.03
C TRP A 165 8.75 -11.46 -31.47
N ILE A 166 8.73 -10.12 -31.48
CA ILE A 166 7.55 -9.33 -31.79
C ILE A 166 7.85 -8.47 -33.02
N PRO A 167 7.18 -8.71 -34.17
CA PRO A 167 7.31 -7.85 -35.34
C PRO A 167 6.96 -6.40 -35.00
N PHE A 168 7.80 -5.44 -35.41
CA PHE A 168 7.61 -4.04 -35.01
C PHE A 168 6.29 -3.44 -35.50
N ASN A 169 5.76 -3.93 -36.63
CA ASN A 169 4.46 -3.53 -37.15
C ASN A 169 3.27 -3.95 -36.25
N GLU A 170 3.51 -4.71 -35.18
CA GLU A 170 2.51 -5.06 -34.17
C GLU A 170 2.22 -3.95 -33.16
N PHE A 171 3.03 -2.89 -33.14
CA PHE A 171 2.84 -1.74 -32.26
C PHE A 171 2.10 -0.60 -32.96
N ILE A 172 1.04 -0.12 -32.33
CA ILE A 172 0.26 1.05 -32.75
C ILE A 172 0.25 2.10 -31.63
N GLU A 173 -0.15 3.33 -31.97
CA GLU A 173 -0.19 4.47 -31.04
C GLU A 173 1.12 4.67 -30.27
N ILE A 174 2.26 4.51 -30.95
CA ILE A 174 3.58 4.70 -30.34
C ILE A 174 3.71 6.17 -29.95
N LYS A 175 3.80 6.42 -28.64
CA LYS A 175 3.99 7.74 -28.04
C LYS A 175 5.30 7.76 -27.29
N GLU A 176 6.21 8.63 -27.71
CA GLU A 176 7.43 8.91 -26.97
C GLU A 176 7.08 9.61 -25.66
N ILE A 177 7.63 9.14 -24.55
CA ILE A 177 7.20 9.63 -23.24
C ILE A 177 8.17 10.71 -22.74
N LEU A 178 9.49 10.55 -22.91
CA LEU A 178 10.53 11.49 -22.46
C LEU A 178 11.88 11.27 -23.18
N LYS A 179 12.78 12.26 -23.11
CA LYS A 179 14.20 12.17 -23.51
C LYS A 179 14.91 11.08 -22.68
N GLY A 180 14.88 9.83 -23.14
CA GLY A 180 15.49 8.71 -22.41
C GLY A 180 15.37 7.32 -23.06
N GLY A 181 14.90 7.20 -24.30
CA GLY A 181 14.85 5.90 -24.99
C GLY A 181 13.64 5.03 -24.71
N PHE A 182 12.55 5.61 -24.20
CA PHE A 182 11.31 4.87 -23.92
C PHE A 182 10.14 5.40 -24.73
N SER A 183 9.32 4.49 -25.24
CA SER A 183 8.03 4.80 -25.84
C SER A 183 6.94 3.91 -25.23
N VAL A 184 5.71 4.40 -25.14
CA VAL A 184 4.54 3.56 -24.85
C VAL A 184 3.83 3.24 -26.15
N ALA A 185 3.37 2.01 -26.29
CA ALA A 185 2.63 1.55 -27.44
C ALA A 185 1.49 0.61 -27.05
N ILE A 186 0.57 0.39 -27.99
CA ILE A 186 -0.43 -0.68 -27.92
C ILE A 186 0.08 -1.82 -28.81
N TRP A 187 0.27 -3.00 -28.22
CA TRP A 187 0.58 -4.23 -28.95
C TRP A 187 -0.73 -4.91 -29.37
N LYS A 188 -0.98 -4.99 -30.68
CA LYS A 188 -2.23 -5.50 -31.27
C LYS A 188 -2.53 -6.95 -30.88
N GLU A 189 -1.60 -7.87 -31.10
CA GLU A 189 -1.79 -9.28 -30.73
C GLU A 189 -1.68 -9.51 -29.21
N GLY A 190 -0.84 -8.72 -28.53
CA GLY A 190 -0.60 -8.86 -27.09
C GLY A 190 0.17 -10.14 -26.72
N PRO A 191 0.56 -10.29 -25.43
CA PRO A 191 1.45 -11.36 -25.00
C PRO A 191 0.78 -12.73 -25.09
N LEU A 192 1.55 -13.71 -25.57
CA LEU A 192 1.17 -15.11 -25.56
C LEU A 192 1.24 -15.68 -24.15
N ARG A 193 0.24 -16.48 -23.78
CA ARG A 193 0.18 -17.20 -22.53
C ARG A 193 -0.35 -18.62 -22.74
N TYR A 194 0.24 -19.57 -22.02
CA TYR A 194 -0.22 -20.96 -22.02
C TYR A 194 -1.11 -21.25 -20.81
N LYS A 195 -2.33 -21.73 -21.05
CA LYS A 195 -3.17 -22.27 -19.97
C LYS A 195 -2.96 -23.78 -19.86
N ILE A 196 -2.19 -24.22 -18.85
CA ILE A 196 -1.90 -25.64 -18.63
C ILE A 196 -3.18 -26.48 -18.45
N ILE A 197 -4.21 -25.95 -17.76
CA ILE A 197 -5.45 -26.70 -17.46
C ILE A 197 -6.24 -27.00 -18.75
N GLU A 198 -6.36 -26.00 -19.62
CA GLU A 198 -7.10 -26.11 -20.89
C GLU A 198 -6.21 -26.66 -22.02
N LYS A 199 -4.89 -26.72 -21.82
CA LYS A 199 -3.86 -27.01 -22.84
C LYS A 199 -4.02 -26.14 -24.09
N GLU A 200 -4.37 -24.88 -23.87
CA GLU A 200 -4.66 -23.91 -24.91
C GLU A 200 -3.76 -22.68 -24.79
N TRP A 201 -3.37 -22.18 -25.96
CA TRP A 201 -2.66 -20.93 -26.12
C TRP A 201 -3.68 -19.79 -26.19
N MET A 202 -3.46 -18.74 -25.40
CA MET A 202 -4.31 -17.57 -25.44
C MET A 202 -3.48 -16.30 -25.56
N ARG A 203 -4.00 -15.36 -26.35
CA ARG A 203 -3.52 -13.98 -26.40
C ARG A 203 -4.60 -13.04 -25.89
N LYS A 204 -4.17 -12.01 -25.16
CA LYS A 204 -5.02 -10.86 -24.87
C LYS A 204 -4.57 -9.70 -25.74
N SER A 205 -5.29 -9.50 -26.83
CA SER A 205 -5.05 -8.44 -27.81
C SER A 205 -5.10 -7.04 -27.20
N TYR A 206 -4.48 -6.09 -27.90
CA TYR A 206 -4.45 -4.65 -27.59
C TYR A 206 -3.89 -4.35 -26.19
N LYS A 207 -2.75 -4.96 -25.88
CA LYS A 207 -2.07 -4.78 -24.60
C LYS A 207 -1.22 -3.50 -24.63
N LYS A 208 -1.40 -2.62 -23.64
CA LYS A 208 -0.49 -1.49 -23.41
C LYS A 208 0.87 -1.97 -22.90
N VAL A 209 1.93 -1.58 -23.58
CA VAL A 209 3.33 -1.98 -23.33
C VAL A 209 4.26 -0.76 -23.34
N VAL A 210 5.46 -0.94 -22.77
CA VAL A 210 6.57 0.00 -22.88
C VAL A 210 7.62 -0.61 -23.80
N LEU A 211 8.11 0.20 -24.73
CA LEU A 211 9.19 -0.09 -25.67
C LEU A 211 10.46 0.58 -25.14
N LYS A 212 11.42 -0.21 -24.66
CA LYS A 212 12.76 0.27 -24.26
C LYS A 212 13.70 0.11 -25.44
N TYR A 213 14.16 1.21 -26.01
CA TYR A 213 15.17 1.22 -27.05
C TYR A 213 16.54 0.95 -26.44
N LEU A 214 17.29 0.04 -27.03
CA LEU A 214 18.60 -0.38 -26.55
C LEU A 214 19.67 0.29 -27.43
N PHE A 215 20.10 1.50 -27.03
CA PHE A 215 21.07 2.30 -27.77
C PHE A 215 22.50 1.72 -27.68
N ASN A 216 23.33 1.99 -28.69
CA ASN A 216 24.76 1.60 -28.80
C ASN A 216 25.08 0.13 -29.07
N LEU A 217 24.09 -0.69 -29.41
CA LEU A 217 24.30 -2.12 -29.66
C LEU A 217 24.27 -2.44 -31.14
N GLN A 218 25.31 -2.03 -31.87
CA GLN A 218 25.50 -2.44 -33.26
C GLN A 218 25.72 -3.96 -33.40
N ASN A 219 26.02 -4.66 -32.30
CA ASN A 219 26.19 -6.12 -32.25
C ASN A 219 25.50 -6.74 -31.02
N ILE A 220 24.90 -7.91 -31.18
CA ILE A 220 24.37 -8.74 -30.09
C ILE A 220 25.55 -9.35 -29.32
N THR A 221 25.83 -8.83 -28.12
CA THR A 221 26.87 -9.30 -27.20
C THR A 221 26.27 -10.08 -26.02
N ASP A 222 27.09 -10.83 -25.28
CA ASP A 222 26.63 -11.50 -24.05
C ASP A 222 26.24 -10.50 -22.94
N GLU A 223 26.86 -9.31 -22.96
CA GLU A 223 26.50 -8.18 -22.10
C GLU A 223 25.06 -7.72 -22.33
N PHE A 224 24.64 -7.62 -23.60
CA PHE A 224 23.26 -7.33 -24.00
C PHE A 224 22.26 -8.37 -23.48
N LEU A 225 22.59 -9.66 -23.63
CA LEU A 225 21.72 -10.74 -23.14
C LEU A 225 21.63 -10.74 -21.61
N ASN A 226 22.71 -10.42 -20.91
CA ASN A 226 22.72 -10.26 -19.46
C ASN A 226 21.86 -9.08 -18.98
N GLU A 227 21.92 -7.92 -19.65
CA GLU A 227 21.06 -6.77 -19.31
C GLU A 227 19.58 -7.17 -19.40
N ILE A 228 19.18 -7.86 -20.47
CA ILE A 228 17.81 -8.35 -20.65
C ILE A 228 17.45 -9.39 -19.58
N THR A 229 18.40 -10.25 -19.18
CA THR A 229 18.23 -11.32 -18.20
C THR A 229 17.69 -10.82 -16.86
N VAL A 230 18.10 -9.62 -16.42
CA VAL A 230 17.72 -9.01 -15.14
C VAL A 230 16.25 -8.51 -15.12
N LEU A 231 15.61 -8.37 -16.28
CA LEU A 231 14.29 -7.74 -16.41
C LEU A 231 13.15 -8.79 -16.47
N TYR A 232 12.68 -9.21 -15.29
CA TYR A 232 11.68 -10.28 -15.09
C TYR A 232 10.29 -9.98 -15.69
N ASP A 233 9.97 -8.73 -16.02
CA ASP A 233 8.65 -8.30 -16.53
C ASP A 233 8.64 -8.02 -18.06
N SER A 234 9.54 -8.64 -18.81
CA SER A 234 9.67 -8.48 -20.26
C SER A 234 8.83 -9.53 -21.02
N TYR A 235 8.20 -9.08 -22.11
CA TYR A 235 7.36 -9.91 -22.98
C TYR A 235 8.11 -10.41 -24.21
N GLY A 236 9.17 -9.73 -24.63
CA GLY A 236 9.83 -10.08 -25.86
C GLY A 236 10.78 -9.02 -26.40
N ILE A 237 11.35 -9.31 -27.56
CA ILE A 237 12.25 -8.42 -28.29
C ILE A 237 11.61 -8.06 -29.63
N SER A 238 11.79 -6.82 -30.04
CA SER A 238 11.47 -6.33 -31.38
C SER A 238 12.69 -5.62 -31.97
N GLN A 239 12.60 -5.22 -33.23
CA GLN A 239 13.60 -4.37 -33.86
C GLN A 239 12.92 -3.33 -34.72
N ASN A 240 13.32 -2.06 -34.54
CA ASN A 240 12.84 -0.98 -35.37
C ASN A 240 13.34 -1.18 -36.80
N PRO A 241 12.47 -1.30 -37.82
CA PRO A 241 12.90 -1.58 -39.19
C PRO A 241 13.70 -0.43 -39.81
N SER A 242 13.49 0.81 -39.33
CA SER A 242 14.14 2.02 -39.83
C SER A 242 15.49 2.25 -39.16
N THR A 243 15.57 2.17 -37.83
CA THR A 243 16.82 2.44 -37.09
C THR A 243 17.68 1.19 -36.90
N LYS A 244 17.12 0.00 -37.13
CA LYS A 244 17.72 -1.32 -36.83
C LYS A 244 18.03 -1.56 -35.35
N GLU A 245 17.60 -0.66 -34.48
CA GLU A 245 17.78 -0.78 -33.03
C GLU A 245 16.85 -1.86 -32.47
N TYR A 246 17.41 -2.67 -31.57
CA TYR A 246 16.63 -3.63 -30.82
C TYR A 246 15.83 -2.92 -29.73
N ILE A 247 14.61 -3.41 -29.53
CA ILE A 247 13.64 -2.89 -28.59
C ILE A 247 13.24 -4.01 -27.65
N LEU A 248 13.41 -3.78 -26.35
CA LEU A 248 12.83 -4.67 -25.35
C LEU A 248 11.38 -4.24 -25.06
N VAL A 249 10.47 -5.20 -25.13
CA VAL A 249 9.05 -4.97 -24.90
C VAL A 249 8.72 -5.40 -23.47
N VAL A 250 8.31 -4.47 -22.62
CA VAL A 250 8.10 -4.72 -21.18
C VAL A 250 6.70 -4.34 -20.74
N HIS A 251 6.26 -4.90 -19.60
CA HIS A 251 4.99 -4.56 -18.99
C HIS A 251 4.89 -3.04 -18.75
N HIS A 252 3.76 -2.40 -19.02
CA HIS A 252 3.56 -0.96 -18.78
C HIS A 252 3.73 -0.48 -17.33
N LYS A 253 3.95 -1.41 -16.38
CA LYS A 253 4.24 -1.12 -14.97
C LYS A 253 5.75 -0.98 -14.73
N TYR A 254 6.56 -1.36 -15.70
CA TYR A 254 8.01 -1.25 -15.65
C TYR A 254 8.47 0.19 -15.35
N SER A 255 7.88 1.18 -16.01
CA SER A 255 8.19 2.60 -15.76
C SER A 255 7.79 3.09 -14.37
N LYS A 256 6.98 2.33 -13.62
CA LYS A 256 6.71 2.61 -12.20
C LYS A 256 7.76 2.00 -11.27
N LYS A 257 8.45 0.95 -11.71
CA LYS A 257 9.36 0.17 -10.88
C LYS A 257 10.83 0.55 -11.09
N TYR A 258 11.19 1.05 -12.27
CA TYR A 258 12.57 1.38 -12.62
C TYR A 258 12.69 2.84 -13.01
N CYS A 259 13.82 3.44 -12.67
CA CYS A 259 14.08 4.83 -13.01
C CYS A 259 14.45 5.02 -14.46
N GLU A 260 13.75 5.94 -15.10
CA GLU A 260 13.86 6.29 -16.52
C GLU A 260 15.23 6.85 -16.94
N LYS A 261 16.05 7.31 -16.00
CA LYS A 261 17.40 7.87 -16.27
C LYS A 261 18.53 6.87 -16.01
N CYS A 262 18.40 6.07 -14.94
CA CYS A 262 19.49 5.23 -14.42
C CYS A 262 19.23 3.73 -14.59
N ASP A 263 18.04 3.32 -15.04
CA ASP A 263 17.56 1.93 -15.15
C ASP A 263 17.64 1.10 -13.86
N LYS A 264 17.92 1.74 -12.72
CA LYS A 264 17.92 1.09 -11.41
C LYS A 264 16.51 1.05 -10.84
N GLU A 265 16.20 -0.03 -10.14
CA GLU A 265 14.93 -0.22 -9.45
C GLU A 265 14.72 0.89 -8.41
N TYR A 266 13.52 1.48 -8.40
CA TYR A 266 13.11 2.38 -7.35
C TYR A 266 12.97 1.60 -6.04
N ILE A 267 13.61 2.09 -4.98
CA ILE A 267 13.45 1.52 -3.62
C ILE A 267 11.96 1.55 -3.19
N LYS A 268 11.18 2.51 -3.72
CA LYS A 268 9.73 2.61 -3.54
C LYS A 268 9.06 2.96 -4.89
N PRO A 269 8.22 2.08 -5.48
CA PRO A 269 7.66 2.23 -6.82
C PRO A 269 6.71 3.42 -7.04
N ASP A 270 6.29 4.12 -5.98
CA ASP A 270 5.30 5.19 -6.06
C ASP A 270 5.93 6.60 -6.13
N HIS A 271 7.27 6.71 -6.15
CA HIS A 271 7.97 7.99 -6.09
C HIS A 271 8.93 8.14 -7.28
N ASN A 272 8.82 9.25 -8.04
CA ASN A 272 9.64 9.58 -9.21
C ASN A 272 11.11 9.94 -8.85
N TRP A 273 11.71 9.26 -7.88
CA TRP A 273 12.99 9.64 -7.25
C TRP A 273 14.01 8.47 -7.30
N CYS A 274 15.08 8.60 -8.10
CA CYS A 274 16.21 7.63 -8.13
C CYS A 274 17.36 8.19 -7.30
N GLU A 275 17.63 7.59 -6.13
CA GLU A 275 18.77 7.93 -5.27
C GLU A 275 20.09 8.03 -6.05
N PRO A 276 20.49 7.03 -6.87
CA PRO A 276 21.68 7.15 -7.71
C PRO A 276 21.70 8.37 -8.64
N CYS A 277 20.56 8.71 -9.28
CA CYS A 277 20.47 9.87 -10.16
C CYS A 277 20.64 11.18 -9.39
N GLN A 278 20.05 11.26 -8.20
CA GLN A 278 20.10 12.46 -7.38
C GLN A 278 21.50 12.66 -6.79
N ILE A 279 22.15 11.59 -6.33
CA ILE A 279 23.55 11.63 -5.89
C ILE A 279 24.46 12.07 -7.04
N ASN A 280 24.28 11.53 -8.25
CA ASN A 280 25.07 11.94 -9.41
C ASN A 280 24.84 13.42 -9.74
N TYR A 281 23.60 13.88 -9.76
CA TYR A 281 23.27 15.29 -9.95
C TYR A 281 23.96 16.17 -8.91
N LEU A 282 23.94 15.80 -7.62
CA LEU A 282 24.62 16.55 -6.56
C LEU A 282 26.13 16.62 -6.80
N LYS A 283 26.77 15.49 -7.13
CA LYS A 283 28.21 15.43 -7.44
C LYS A 283 28.58 16.36 -8.60
N ASP A 284 27.77 16.35 -9.67
CA ASP A 284 27.98 17.21 -10.83
C ASP A 284 27.85 18.70 -10.50
N ASN A 285 27.15 19.04 -9.41
CA ASN A 285 26.86 20.41 -8.98
C ASN A 285 27.63 20.86 -7.73
N PHE A 286 28.55 20.05 -7.17
CA PHE A 286 29.33 20.44 -5.97
C PHE A 286 30.06 21.78 -6.12
N ILE A 287 30.49 22.12 -7.33
CA ILE A 287 31.14 23.39 -7.64
C ILE A 287 30.25 24.63 -7.39
N ASN A 288 28.92 24.45 -7.36
CA ASN A 288 27.95 25.54 -7.20
C ASN A 288 27.68 25.90 -5.73
N TRP A 289 28.16 25.09 -4.78
CA TRP A 289 27.90 25.27 -3.34
C TRP A 289 29.18 25.41 -2.51
N THR A 290 30.22 26.04 -3.07
CA THR A 290 31.47 26.30 -2.35
C THR A 290 31.37 27.52 -1.44
N SER A 291 31.85 27.35 -0.21
CA SER A 291 32.02 28.41 0.79
C SER A 291 33.37 29.14 0.66
N GLY A 292 34.28 28.64 -0.18
CA GLY A 292 35.68 29.07 -0.21
C GLY A 292 36.54 28.49 0.92
N ASN A 293 35.98 27.67 1.82
CA ASN A 293 36.70 26.94 2.86
C ASN A 293 36.60 25.42 2.62
N GLU A 294 37.73 24.80 2.32
CA GLU A 294 37.83 23.37 1.98
C GLU A 294 37.18 22.45 3.03
N LYS A 295 37.35 22.74 4.32
CA LYS A 295 36.78 21.89 5.39
C LYS A 295 35.26 22.01 5.50
N ILE A 296 34.72 23.20 5.23
CA ILE A 296 33.27 23.43 5.23
C ILE A 296 32.65 22.79 3.98
N ASP A 297 33.32 22.91 2.84
CA ASP A 297 32.88 22.30 1.58
C ASP A 297 32.88 20.77 1.67
N GLU A 298 33.91 20.16 2.26
CA GLU A 298 33.95 18.72 2.55
C GLU A 298 32.78 18.28 3.44
N LEU A 299 32.42 19.08 4.45
CA LEU A 299 31.29 18.80 5.33
C LEU A 299 29.96 18.87 4.55
N ILE A 300 29.76 19.92 3.76
CA ILE A 300 28.54 20.12 2.94
C ILE A 300 28.37 18.93 1.98
N GLN A 301 29.42 18.58 1.23
CA GLN A 301 29.38 17.46 0.29
C GLN A 301 29.06 16.14 1.00
N LYS A 302 29.67 15.89 2.17
CA LYS A 302 29.41 14.69 2.96
C LYS A 302 27.96 14.60 3.43
N GLU A 303 27.34 15.71 3.83
CA GLU A 303 25.93 15.73 4.24
C GLU A 303 24.98 15.62 3.04
N GLN A 304 25.27 16.28 1.91
CA GLN A 304 24.51 16.16 0.66
C GLN A 304 24.44 14.72 0.14
N LEU A 305 25.50 13.93 0.32
CA LEU A 305 25.53 12.52 -0.09
C LEU A 305 24.71 11.58 0.81
N LYS A 306 24.12 12.04 1.92
CA LYS A 306 23.29 11.23 2.83
C LYS A 306 21.80 11.23 2.47
N ILE A 307 21.39 11.90 1.39
CA ILE A 307 19.99 11.91 0.95
C ILE A 307 19.50 10.47 0.72
N SER A 308 18.26 10.19 1.12
CA SER A 308 17.70 8.82 1.08
C SER A 308 16.28 8.75 0.52
N ASN A 309 15.65 9.91 0.23
CA ASN A 309 14.34 10.01 -0.38
C ASN A 309 14.09 11.43 -0.94
N GLU A 310 12.96 11.61 -1.63
CA GLU A 310 12.54 12.88 -2.24
C GLU A 310 12.28 14.02 -1.25
N SER A 311 12.06 13.70 0.02
CA SER A 311 11.86 14.68 1.10
C SER A 311 13.15 14.93 1.89
N SER A 312 14.28 14.35 1.48
CA SER A 312 15.57 14.59 2.12
C SER A 312 16.02 16.01 1.81
N ASN A 313 16.37 16.78 2.84
CA ASN A 313 16.92 18.12 2.64
C ASN A 313 18.33 18.04 2.07
N VAL A 314 18.59 18.88 1.07
CA VAL A 314 19.93 19.08 0.50
C VAL A 314 20.57 20.23 1.26
N PHE A 315 21.78 20.01 1.79
CA PHE A 315 22.56 21.07 2.41
C PHE A 315 23.03 22.05 1.34
N GLU A 316 22.75 23.34 1.49
CA GLU A 316 23.22 24.37 0.57
C GLU A 316 24.08 25.38 1.32
N TRP A 317 25.15 25.84 0.68
CA TRP A 317 25.88 27.01 1.15
C TRP A 317 25.06 28.25 0.80
N ILE A 318 24.73 29.05 1.81
CA ILE A 318 24.12 30.36 1.62
C ILE A 318 25.20 31.40 1.89
N PRO A 319 25.69 32.12 0.85
CA PRO A 319 26.60 33.22 1.03
C PRO A 319 25.97 34.26 1.95
N TYR A 320 26.70 34.65 2.98
CA TYR A 320 26.26 35.69 3.90
C TYR A 320 27.24 36.85 3.84
N ASP A 321 26.77 37.96 3.33
CA ASP A 321 27.52 39.22 3.33
C ASP A 321 27.18 39.96 4.65
N GLU A 322 28.22 40.25 5.43
CA GLU A 322 28.23 41.05 6.67
C GLU A 322 27.89 40.34 8.00
N TYR A 323 28.94 39.92 8.73
CA TYR A 323 29.12 39.68 10.19
C TYR A 323 29.73 38.30 10.53
N GLU A 324 30.79 38.31 11.35
CA GLU A 324 31.63 37.16 11.78
C GLU A 324 30.88 36.17 12.71
N SER A 325 29.86 35.47 12.21
CA SER A 325 29.24 34.35 12.94
C SER A 325 28.64 33.31 11.99
N LEU A 326 29.04 32.04 12.19
CA LEU A 326 28.54 30.88 11.45
C LEU A 326 27.19 30.43 12.05
N PHE A 327 26.12 30.46 11.28
CA PHE A 327 24.81 29.93 11.70
C PHE A 327 24.56 28.56 11.08
N LEU A 328 24.47 27.53 11.92
CA LEU A 328 23.99 26.20 11.52
C LEU A 328 22.46 26.20 11.58
N VAL A 329 21.82 26.20 10.41
CA VAL A 329 20.37 26.08 10.31
C VAL A 329 20.03 24.59 10.19
N PHE A 330 19.33 24.04 11.19
CA PHE A 330 18.84 22.67 11.16
C PHE A 330 17.36 22.61 10.77
N GLU A 331 16.95 21.47 10.22
CA GLU A 331 15.53 21.12 10.10
C GLU A 331 14.84 21.15 11.47
N ASN A 332 13.54 21.43 11.49
CA ASN A 332 12.65 21.65 12.65
C ASN A 332 12.68 20.53 13.73
N ASP A 333 13.37 19.43 13.45
CA ASP A 333 13.65 18.32 14.34
C ASP A 333 14.57 18.67 15.52
N TYR A 334 15.33 19.78 15.44
CA TYR A 334 16.08 20.29 16.59
C TYR A 334 15.16 20.43 17.83
N PHE A 335 13.96 20.98 17.63
CA PHE A 335 12.97 21.18 18.68
C PHE A 335 12.16 19.90 19.01
N ASN A 336 12.36 18.79 18.29
CA ASN A 336 11.88 17.47 18.73
C ASN A 336 12.75 16.97 19.90
N LYS A 337 14.06 17.22 19.82
CA LYS A 337 15.06 16.74 20.78
C LYS A 337 15.42 17.77 21.84
N HIS A 338 15.15 19.05 21.60
CA HIS A 338 15.50 20.14 22.52
C HIS A 338 14.28 21.01 22.84
N CYS A 339 14.27 21.64 24.01
CA CYS A 339 13.24 22.59 24.37
C CYS A 339 13.44 23.91 23.63
N GLU A 340 12.39 24.44 22.99
CA GLU A 340 12.42 25.74 22.30
C GLU A 340 12.72 26.91 23.24
N LYS A 341 12.35 26.78 24.52
CA LYS A 341 12.50 27.86 25.51
C LYS A 341 13.85 27.85 26.22
N CYS A 342 14.37 26.69 26.59
CA CYS A 342 15.60 26.60 27.39
C CYS A 342 16.77 25.89 26.69
N GLY A 343 16.58 25.37 25.48
CA GLY A 343 17.64 24.66 24.72
C GLY A 343 18.02 23.28 25.29
N ASN A 344 17.53 22.90 26.47
CA ASN A 344 17.88 21.62 27.08
C ASN A 344 17.39 20.43 26.25
N LYS A 345 18.24 19.40 26.15
CA LYS A 345 17.93 18.12 25.51
C LYS A 345 16.84 17.39 26.30
N ARG A 346 15.85 16.87 25.60
CA ARG A 346 14.76 16.07 26.17
C ARG A 346 15.27 14.64 26.37
N GLU A 347 15.06 14.11 27.57
CA GLU A 347 15.54 12.78 27.95
C GLU A 347 14.64 11.65 27.40
N ASN A 348 13.41 11.95 26.96
CA ASN A 348 12.43 10.97 26.46
C ASN A 348 11.53 11.58 25.36
N ASN A 349 10.70 10.76 24.69
CA ASN A 349 9.67 11.18 23.72
C ASN A 349 8.58 12.13 24.29
N TYR A 350 8.72 12.59 25.53
CA TYR A 350 7.84 13.56 26.15
C TYR A 350 8.09 14.96 25.56
N VAL A 351 7.04 15.54 24.98
CA VAL A 351 7.06 16.90 24.42
C VAL A 351 7.12 17.98 25.51
N TRP A 352 6.82 17.61 26.77
CA TRP A 352 6.84 18.50 27.92
C TRP A 352 8.27 18.71 28.46
N CYS A 353 8.64 19.96 28.74
CA CYS A 353 9.91 20.33 29.37
C CYS A 353 9.65 20.93 30.75
N LYS A 354 10.45 20.56 31.76
CA LYS A 354 10.32 21.09 33.13
C LYS A 354 10.38 22.62 33.22
N CYS A 355 11.07 23.30 32.30
CA CYS A 355 11.11 24.77 32.27
C CYS A 355 9.74 25.42 31.99
N TYR A 356 8.77 24.69 31.44
CA TYR A 356 7.39 25.18 31.31
C TYR A 356 6.70 25.32 32.67
N ALA A 357 7.11 24.55 33.69
CA ALA A 357 6.61 24.74 35.05
C ALA A 357 7.09 26.07 35.66
N GLU A 358 8.30 26.51 35.31
CA GLU A 358 8.82 27.84 35.70
C GLU A 358 8.16 28.98 34.91
N TYR A 359 7.81 28.73 33.65
CA TYR A 359 6.99 29.67 32.87
C TYR A 359 5.60 29.85 33.49
N LEU A 360 4.93 28.75 33.83
CA LEU A 360 3.64 28.79 34.54
C LEU A 360 3.80 29.58 35.86
N LYS A 361 4.89 29.37 36.60
CA LYS A 361 5.25 30.16 37.81
C LYS A 361 5.27 31.67 37.58
N ASN A 362 5.76 32.12 36.43
CA ASN A 362 5.91 33.55 36.13
C ASN A 362 4.62 34.17 35.55
N ASP A 363 3.75 33.40 34.89
CA ASP A 363 2.45 33.86 34.36
C ASP A 363 1.32 33.86 35.42
N PHE A 364 1.55 33.27 36.60
CA PHE A 364 0.57 33.20 37.70
C PHE A 364 0.15 34.55 38.28
N THR A 365 0.87 35.63 37.99
CA THR A 365 0.50 36.99 38.43
C THR A 365 -0.85 37.45 37.86
N ASN A 366 -1.35 36.80 36.81
CA ASN A 366 -2.64 37.11 36.19
C ASN A 366 -3.82 36.28 36.73
N TRP A 367 -3.59 35.26 37.57
CA TRP A 367 -4.60 34.27 38.02
C TRP A 367 -4.75 34.24 39.55
N THR A 368 -4.89 35.40 40.17
CA THR A 368 -5.07 35.50 41.63
C THR A 368 -6.55 35.50 42.01
N SER A 369 -6.88 34.74 43.05
CA SER A 369 -8.18 34.80 43.73
C SER A 369 -8.31 36.00 44.67
N GLY A 370 -7.23 36.76 44.89
CA GLY A 370 -7.12 37.75 45.95
C GLY A 370 -6.91 37.13 47.35
N ASN A 371 -6.74 35.81 47.46
CA ASN A 371 -6.46 35.10 48.71
C ASN A 371 -5.15 34.33 48.62
N GLU A 372 -4.12 34.79 49.36
CA GLU A 372 -2.76 34.23 49.31
C GLU A 372 -2.72 32.72 49.62
N LYS A 373 -3.55 32.26 50.56
CA LYS A 373 -3.58 30.84 50.94
C LYS A 373 -4.18 29.96 49.85
N LEU A 374 -5.24 30.44 49.19
CA LEU A 374 -5.88 29.73 48.09
C LEU A 374 -4.98 29.74 46.84
N ASP A 375 -4.34 30.86 46.55
CA ASP A 375 -3.39 30.99 45.44
C ASP A 375 -2.21 30.04 45.64
N SER A 376 -1.71 29.90 46.86
CA SER A 376 -0.66 28.93 47.22
C SER A 376 -1.12 27.47 46.99
N LEU A 377 -2.39 27.16 47.25
CA LEU A 377 -2.96 25.83 46.98
C LEU A 377 -3.05 25.56 45.47
N ILE A 378 -3.55 26.53 44.70
CA ILE A 378 -3.62 26.43 43.23
C ILE A 378 -2.21 26.20 42.64
N GLN A 379 -1.22 26.97 43.09
CA GLN A 379 0.19 26.82 42.67
C GLN A 379 0.75 25.43 43.00
N LYS A 380 0.41 24.87 44.17
CA LYS A 380 0.80 23.51 44.55
C LYS A 380 0.25 22.48 43.56
N TYR A 381 -0.99 22.62 43.09
CA TYR A 381 -1.57 21.72 42.08
C TYR A 381 -0.92 21.90 40.71
N GLN A 382 -0.69 23.14 40.28
CA GLN A 382 -0.03 23.44 39.01
C GLN A 382 1.41 22.93 38.98
N SER A 383 2.13 22.97 40.10
CA SER A 383 3.50 22.45 40.21
C SER A 383 3.62 20.93 39.96
N LYS A 384 2.51 20.20 40.10
CA LYS A 384 2.43 18.76 39.83
C LYS A 384 2.09 18.44 38.37
N TYR A 385 1.76 19.44 37.56
CA TYR A 385 1.41 19.25 36.16
C TYR A 385 2.61 18.71 35.37
N ASP A 386 2.40 17.59 34.68
CA ASP A 386 3.42 16.84 33.96
C ASP A 386 3.31 16.98 32.43
N GLY A 387 2.43 17.87 31.96
CA GLY A 387 2.18 18.10 30.54
C GLY A 387 1.04 17.26 29.96
N ASP A 388 0.32 16.48 30.77
CA ASP A 388 -0.88 15.75 30.36
C ASP A 388 -2.14 16.24 31.08
N GLY A 389 -3.27 16.27 30.36
CA GLY A 389 -4.54 16.78 30.89
C GLY A 389 -4.66 18.31 30.95
N GLU A 390 -5.67 18.76 31.69
CA GLU A 390 -5.99 20.17 31.91
C GLU A 390 -5.27 20.74 33.15
N ILE A 391 -4.91 22.02 33.10
CA ILE A 391 -4.26 22.72 34.21
C ILE A 391 -5.33 23.19 35.20
N PHE A 392 -5.09 22.95 36.48
CA PHE A 392 -5.92 23.48 37.56
C PHE A 392 -5.69 24.99 37.71
N GLU A 393 -6.75 25.80 37.61
CA GLU A 393 -6.61 27.27 37.60
C GLU A 393 -7.67 28.02 38.42
N TRP A 394 -7.41 29.30 38.68
CA TRP A 394 -8.43 30.24 39.14
C TRP A 394 -9.26 30.70 37.95
N ILE A 395 -10.59 30.65 38.09
CA ILE A 395 -11.52 30.97 37.00
C ILE A 395 -12.38 32.17 37.42
N PRO A 396 -12.23 33.33 36.78
CA PRO A 396 -13.11 34.47 37.01
C PRO A 396 -14.57 34.12 36.72
N TYR A 397 -15.48 34.47 37.64
CA TYR A 397 -16.89 34.05 37.57
C TYR A 397 -17.62 34.60 36.33
N ASP A 398 -17.22 35.77 35.85
CA ASP A 398 -17.76 36.40 34.63
C ASP A 398 -17.49 35.60 33.34
N LYS A 399 -16.62 34.58 33.41
CA LYS A 399 -16.38 33.62 32.32
C LYS A 399 -17.45 32.53 32.22
N PHE A 400 -18.38 32.46 33.17
CA PHE A 400 -19.51 31.54 33.15
C PHE A 400 -20.75 32.23 32.59
N ILE A 401 -21.28 31.67 31.50
CA ILE A 401 -22.54 32.11 30.88
C ILE A 401 -23.55 30.98 30.90
N ASP A 402 -24.82 31.32 30.68
CA ASP A 402 -25.93 30.36 30.67
C ASP A 402 -26.02 29.54 31.98
N VAL A 403 -25.74 30.17 33.13
CA VAL A 403 -25.76 29.54 34.45
C VAL A 403 -27.20 29.11 34.79
N LYS A 404 -27.41 27.81 35.01
CA LYS A 404 -28.69 27.21 35.38
C LYS A 404 -28.54 26.41 36.67
N GLU A 405 -29.25 26.80 37.71
CA GLU A 405 -29.29 26.03 38.96
C GLU A 405 -29.91 24.66 38.71
N VAL A 406 -29.21 23.62 39.16
CA VAL A 406 -29.68 22.22 39.17
C VAL A 406 -30.29 21.92 40.53
N ARG A 407 -29.66 22.44 41.59
CA ARG A 407 -30.13 22.36 42.97
C ARG A 407 -29.79 23.67 43.65
N LYS A 408 -30.83 24.36 44.14
CA LYS A 408 -30.74 25.71 44.69
C LYS A 408 -29.67 25.77 45.80
N GLY A 409 -28.65 26.61 45.59
CA GLY A 409 -27.56 26.83 46.55
C GLY A 409 -26.47 25.75 46.60
N ASP A 410 -26.58 24.67 45.82
CA ASP A 410 -25.60 23.58 45.86
C ASP A 410 -24.91 23.39 44.50
N PHE A 411 -25.68 23.33 43.40
CA PHE A 411 -25.13 23.02 42.08
C PHE A 411 -25.76 23.87 40.97
N ALA A 412 -24.92 24.32 40.04
CA ALA A 412 -25.36 24.91 38.78
C ALA A 412 -24.58 24.35 37.58
N ILE A 413 -25.20 24.32 36.41
CA ILE A 413 -24.50 24.09 35.15
C ILE A 413 -24.22 25.43 34.51
N ALA A 414 -23.02 25.60 33.96
CA ALA A 414 -22.67 26.76 33.16
C ALA A 414 -21.90 26.38 31.91
N ARG A 415 -21.79 27.33 30.98
CA ARG A 415 -20.82 27.30 29.88
C ARG A 415 -19.67 28.23 30.22
N TRP A 416 -18.46 27.68 30.26
CA TRP A 416 -17.23 28.42 30.48
C TRP A 416 -16.65 28.89 29.14
N THR A 417 -16.58 30.20 28.93
CA THR A 417 -16.21 30.81 27.64
C THR A 417 -14.79 30.45 27.21
N ASP A 418 -13.83 30.58 28.13
CA ASP A 418 -12.40 30.40 27.85
C ASP A 418 -12.05 28.90 27.89
N GLY A 419 -12.75 28.16 28.75
CA GLY A 419 -12.56 26.73 28.95
C GLY A 419 -11.22 26.39 29.58
N PRO A 420 -11.01 25.12 29.94
CA PRO A 420 -9.81 24.72 30.65
C PRO A 420 -8.56 24.85 29.78
N LEU A 421 -7.51 25.41 30.37
CA LEU A 421 -6.21 25.47 29.74
C LEU A 421 -5.57 24.07 29.68
N HIS A 422 -5.01 23.72 28.52
CA HIS A 422 -4.21 22.49 28.37
C HIS A 422 -3.02 22.72 27.43
N TYR A 423 -1.97 21.93 27.60
CA TYR A 423 -0.82 21.98 26.71
C TYR A 423 -1.06 21.17 25.43
N SER A 424 -1.06 21.83 24.27
CA SER A 424 -1.20 21.17 22.97
C SER A 424 0.15 20.60 22.52
N LYS A 425 0.33 19.28 22.62
CA LYS A 425 1.56 18.59 22.21
C LYS A 425 1.91 18.81 20.72
N SER A 426 0.90 18.89 19.85
CA SER A 426 1.08 19.13 18.41
C SER A 426 1.54 20.55 18.07
N ASN A 427 1.09 21.55 18.84
CA ASN A 427 1.38 22.95 18.58
C ASN A 427 2.38 23.58 19.57
N ARG A 428 2.84 22.81 20.57
CA ARG A 428 3.76 23.22 21.64
C ARG A 428 3.36 24.53 22.35
N LYS A 429 2.05 24.73 22.51
CA LYS A 429 1.45 25.95 23.07
C LYS A 429 0.28 25.59 23.98
N PHE A 430 0.03 26.40 24.99
CA PHE A 430 -1.19 26.30 25.81
C PHE A 430 -2.40 26.78 25.01
N LYS A 431 -3.52 26.07 25.13
CA LYS A 431 -4.78 26.39 24.46
C LYS A 431 -5.95 26.20 25.43
N GLY A 432 -6.89 27.13 25.43
CA GLY A 432 -8.18 26.98 26.12
C GLY A 432 -9.15 26.15 25.29
N LYS A 433 -9.89 25.23 25.92
CA LYS A 433 -10.99 24.49 25.26
C LYS A 433 -12.28 25.31 25.34
N LEU A 434 -12.41 26.31 24.47
CA LEU A 434 -13.51 27.30 24.48
C LEU A 434 -14.90 26.67 24.66
N ASN A 435 -15.78 27.41 25.32
CA ASN A 435 -17.20 27.08 25.48
C ASN A 435 -17.48 25.72 26.15
N LYS A 436 -16.68 25.35 27.15
CA LYS A 436 -16.84 24.06 27.84
C LYS A 436 -18.04 24.09 28.79
N LYS A 437 -18.93 23.09 28.69
CA LYS A 437 -19.99 22.86 29.68
C LYS A 437 -19.38 22.32 30.97
N VAL A 438 -19.67 22.97 32.10
CA VAL A 438 -19.10 22.68 33.42
C VAL A 438 -20.18 22.61 34.49
N LEU A 439 -19.89 21.89 35.56
CA LEU A 439 -20.69 21.87 36.79
C LEU A 439 -20.02 22.76 37.83
N LEU A 440 -20.78 23.71 38.37
CA LEU A 440 -20.41 24.59 39.47
C LEU A 440 -20.93 23.97 40.76
N SER A 441 -20.03 23.64 41.68
CA SER A 441 -20.35 23.14 43.02
C SER A 441 -20.07 24.22 44.05
N TYR A 442 -21.11 24.73 44.69
CA TYR A 442 -21.02 25.83 45.65
C TYR A 442 -20.60 25.31 47.02
N ILE A 443 -19.53 25.87 47.57
CA ILE A 443 -19.06 25.52 48.91
C ILE A 443 -19.64 26.51 49.90
N ASN A 444 -20.82 26.18 50.45
CA ASN A 444 -21.53 27.02 51.40
C ASN A 444 -20.69 27.35 52.64
N SER A 445 -20.78 28.60 53.11
CA SER A 445 -20.07 29.11 54.30
C SER A 445 -18.54 29.24 54.13
N SER A 446 -18.05 29.43 52.91
CA SER A 446 -16.61 29.49 52.63
C SER A 446 -15.97 30.89 52.75
N ARG A 447 -16.61 31.83 53.45
CA ARG A 447 -16.15 33.22 53.54
C ARG A 447 -14.80 33.38 54.25
N ASN A 448 -14.42 32.41 55.09
CA ASN A 448 -13.14 32.38 55.79
C ASN A 448 -12.28 31.21 55.31
N VAL A 449 -11.30 31.49 54.44
CA VAL A 449 -10.29 30.51 54.02
C VAL A 449 -9.33 30.25 55.18
N ASN A 450 -9.62 29.21 55.97
CA ASN A 450 -8.73 28.69 57.01
C ASN A 450 -8.13 27.34 56.57
N ASP A 451 -7.20 26.80 57.36
CA ASP A 451 -6.49 25.56 56.98
C ASP A 451 -7.44 24.35 56.97
N ASP A 452 -8.50 24.36 57.78
CA ASP A 452 -9.55 23.34 57.80
C ASP A 452 -10.36 23.32 56.49
N PHE A 453 -10.77 24.50 56.01
CA PHE A 453 -11.40 24.69 54.71
C PHE A 453 -10.49 24.21 53.57
N LEU A 454 -9.20 24.58 53.58
CA LEU A 454 -8.24 24.15 52.56
C LEU A 454 -8.07 22.63 52.53
N ASN A 455 -7.99 21.99 53.70
CA ASN A 455 -7.90 20.54 53.80
C ASN A 455 -9.15 19.87 53.24
N LYS A 456 -10.34 20.40 53.58
CA LYS A 456 -11.64 19.92 53.07
C LYS A 456 -11.72 20.00 51.55
N ILE A 457 -11.36 21.14 50.94
CA ILE A 457 -11.44 21.30 49.48
C ILE A 457 -10.34 20.53 48.75
N THR A 458 -9.18 20.30 49.36
CA THR A 458 -8.07 19.54 48.72
C THR A 458 -8.52 18.16 48.28
N HIS A 459 -9.35 17.48 49.07
CA HIS A 459 -9.88 16.15 48.73
C HIS A 459 -10.97 16.20 47.64
N LEU A 460 -11.60 17.35 47.43
CA LEU A 460 -12.66 17.57 46.45
C LEU A 460 -12.12 18.04 45.08
N MET A 461 -10.87 18.51 45.03
CA MET A 461 -10.26 19.06 43.82
C MET A 461 -9.94 18.01 42.75
N GLU A 462 -9.96 16.72 43.08
CA GLU A 462 -9.75 15.66 42.10
C GLU A 462 -10.82 15.73 40.99
N ASN A 463 -10.38 15.75 39.73
CA ASN A 463 -11.23 15.89 38.52
C ASN A 463 -11.94 17.24 38.32
N SER A 464 -11.54 18.28 39.05
CA SER A 464 -12.00 19.66 38.79
C SER A 464 -11.00 20.43 37.91
N TYR A 465 -11.52 21.39 37.16
CA TYR A 465 -10.74 22.30 36.33
C TYR A 465 -10.13 23.46 37.14
N GLY A 466 -10.71 23.78 38.28
CA GLY A 466 -10.31 24.96 39.02
C GLY A 466 -11.30 25.41 40.06
N ILE A 467 -11.02 26.60 40.58
CA ILE A 467 -11.80 27.28 41.62
C ILE A 467 -12.29 28.61 41.08
N SER A 468 -13.52 28.97 41.41
CA SER A 468 -14.07 30.31 41.20
C SER A 468 -14.66 30.84 42.52
N GLN A 469 -15.21 32.04 42.49
CA GLN A 469 -15.96 32.61 43.61
C GLN A 469 -17.21 33.31 43.11
N ASP A 470 -18.32 33.02 43.76
CA ASP A 470 -19.58 33.72 43.49
C ASP A 470 -19.43 35.21 43.88
N PRO A 471 -19.66 36.15 42.95
CA PRO A 471 -19.48 37.57 43.23
C PRO A 471 -20.48 38.11 44.25
N ASN A 472 -21.66 37.48 44.38
CA ASN A 472 -22.74 37.90 45.27
C ASN A 472 -22.61 37.29 46.66
N THR A 473 -22.46 35.97 46.76
CA THR A 473 -22.44 35.28 48.06
C THR A 473 -21.06 35.26 48.71
N LYS A 474 -20.01 35.45 47.89
CA LYS A 474 -18.59 35.26 48.20
C LYS A 474 -18.19 33.82 48.49
N ASP A 475 -19.08 32.86 48.21
CA ASP A 475 -18.77 31.45 48.35
C ASP A 475 -17.84 30.98 47.22
N TYR A 476 -16.90 30.10 47.54
CA TYR A 476 -16.02 29.48 46.58
C TYR A 476 -16.74 28.37 45.85
N ILE A 477 -16.39 28.21 44.58
CA ILE A 477 -17.04 27.29 43.66
C ILE A 477 -15.98 26.36 43.09
N LEU A 478 -16.20 25.06 43.19
CA LEU A 478 -15.41 24.07 42.45
C LEU A 478 -16.01 23.84 41.07
N VAL A 479 -15.16 23.88 40.04
CA VAL A 479 -15.58 23.81 38.65
C VAL A 479 -15.25 22.43 38.10
N TYR A 480 -16.26 21.57 37.94
CA TYR A 480 -16.08 20.18 37.54
C TYR A 480 -16.30 19.93 36.06
N LYS A 481 -15.60 18.90 35.56
CA LYS A 481 -15.83 18.32 34.24
C LYS A 481 -17.16 17.55 34.23
N ILE A 482 -18.04 17.89 33.28
CA ILE A 482 -19.23 17.07 33.01
C ILE A 482 -18.81 15.88 32.13
N GLY A 483 -18.94 14.66 32.67
CA GLY A 483 -18.88 13.43 31.88
C GLY A 483 -20.13 13.29 31.03
N TYR A 484 -19.98 12.97 29.74
CA TYR A 484 -21.15 12.71 28.88
C TYR A 484 -21.91 11.49 29.40
N ASN A 485 -23.23 11.61 29.58
CA ASN A 485 -24.18 10.52 29.33
C ASN A 485 -25.62 11.04 29.16
N CYS A 486 -26.19 10.68 28.00
CA CYS A 486 -27.59 10.67 27.55
C CYS A 486 -28.42 11.98 27.61
N GLU A 487 -28.83 12.49 26.44
CA GLU A 487 -29.74 13.64 26.28
C GLU A 487 -31.21 13.36 26.72
N ASN A 488 -31.55 12.11 27.07
CA ASN A 488 -32.90 11.70 27.46
C ASN A 488 -33.06 11.34 28.95
N CYS A 489 -32.04 11.51 29.78
CA CYS A 489 -32.13 11.23 31.21
C CYS A 489 -31.87 12.52 32.00
N GLU A 490 -32.81 12.92 32.86
CA GLU A 490 -32.55 13.93 33.89
C GLU A 490 -31.28 13.53 34.67
N MET A 491 -30.36 14.49 34.83
CA MET A 491 -28.96 14.29 35.20
C MET A 491 -28.71 13.27 36.30
N LYS A 492 -27.85 12.28 36.03
CA LYS A 492 -27.16 11.50 37.07
C LYS A 492 -25.69 11.91 37.13
N LEU A 493 -25.30 12.48 38.27
CA LEU A 493 -23.93 12.85 38.60
C LEU A 493 -23.07 11.58 38.69
N ASN A 494 -21.94 11.57 37.99
CA ASN A 494 -20.93 10.54 38.15
C ASN A 494 -19.87 11.09 39.11
N ILE A 495 -20.06 10.84 40.41
CA ILE A 495 -19.01 10.97 41.41
C ILE A 495 -18.85 9.56 41.97
N ASP A 496 -17.93 8.78 41.42
CA ASP A 496 -17.55 7.51 42.00
C ASP A 496 -16.11 7.63 42.51
N TYR A 497 -15.99 7.61 43.84
CA TYR A 497 -14.74 7.47 44.57
C TYR A 497 -14.24 6.04 44.35
N ASN A 498 -13.01 5.87 43.85
CA ASN A 498 -12.28 4.60 43.74
C ASN A 498 -12.86 3.50 42.84
N ALA A 499 -12.59 3.55 41.53
CA ALA A 499 -12.40 2.32 40.74
C ALA A 499 -11.46 2.52 39.55
N LYS A 500 -10.37 1.74 39.52
CA LYS A 500 -9.62 1.48 38.29
C LYS A 500 -10.58 0.86 37.26
N SER A 501 -10.84 1.62 36.19
CA SER A 501 -11.34 1.16 34.89
C SER A 501 -12.50 0.14 34.90
N TYR A 502 -13.66 0.51 35.44
CA TYR A 502 -14.95 0.04 34.93
C TYR A 502 -15.95 1.20 35.06
N GLN A 503 -16.63 1.57 33.97
CA GLN A 503 -17.71 2.56 34.01
C GLN A 503 -18.91 1.93 34.75
N LEU A 504 -18.99 2.15 36.06
CA LEU A 504 -20.19 1.86 36.84
C LEU A 504 -21.24 2.94 36.54
N LEU A 505 -22.41 2.49 36.10
CA LEU A 505 -23.58 3.33 35.85
C LEU A 505 -24.50 3.24 37.07
N PHE A 506 -24.76 4.35 37.75
CA PHE A 506 -25.79 4.41 38.79
C PHE A 506 -27.19 4.32 38.13
N GLU A 507 -27.84 3.16 38.22
CA GLU A 507 -29.24 2.95 37.79
C GLU A 507 -30.19 3.20 38.98
N TRP A 508 -31.34 3.85 38.73
CA TRP A 508 -32.38 3.95 39.76
C TRP A 508 -33.24 2.72 39.52
N ILE A 509 -33.33 1.87 40.53
CA ILE A 509 -33.94 0.56 40.40
C ILE A 509 -35.19 0.58 41.27
N PRO A 510 -36.40 0.50 40.69
CA PRO A 510 -37.61 0.42 41.50
C PRO A 510 -37.56 -0.82 42.39
N TYR A 511 -38.09 -0.69 43.61
CA TYR A 511 -38.01 -1.73 44.64
C TYR A 511 -38.59 -3.08 44.18
N ASP A 512 -39.57 -3.05 43.26
CA ASP A 512 -40.19 -4.24 42.67
C ASP A 512 -39.26 -5.09 41.79
N GLN A 513 -38.07 -4.58 41.45
CA GLN A 513 -37.03 -5.29 40.71
C GLN A 513 -36.19 -6.22 41.58
N PHE A 514 -36.42 -6.23 42.90
CA PHE A 514 -35.69 -7.06 43.84
C PHE A 514 -36.57 -8.21 44.36
N ASP A 515 -36.09 -9.44 44.18
CA ASP A 515 -36.66 -10.65 44.76
C ASP A 515 -35.79 -11.19 45.90
N ASP A 516 -36.35 -12.11 46.71
CA ASP A 516 -35.65 -12.81 47.79
C ASP A 516 -34.90 -11.88 48.78
N ILE A 517 -35.52 -10.75 49.13
CA ILE A 517 -34.95 -9.76 50.04
C ILE A 517 -34.88 -10.36 51.46
N LYS A 518 -33.66 -10.53 51.97
CA LYS A 518 -33.36 -11.11 53.29
C LYS A 518 -32.42 -10.20 54.05
N GLU A 519 -32.76 -9.86 55.28
CA GLU A 519 -31.84 -9.13 56.15
C GLU A 519 -30.58 -9.97 56.43
N ILE A 520 -29.40 -9.37 56.27
CA ILE A 520 -28.10 -10.04 56.49
C ILE A 520 -27.31 -9.45 57.65
N GLY A 521 -27.69 -8.27 58.15
CA GLY A 521 -27.10 -7.69 59.34
C GLY A 521 -27.58 -6.26 59.59
N GLN A 522 -27.64 -5.90 60.87
CA GLN A 522 -27.99 -4.56 61.34
C GLN A 522 -26.84 -4.01 62.18
N GLY A 523 -26.47 -2.75 61.97
CA GLY A 523 -25.46 -2.06 62.75
C GLY A 523 -25.57 -0.55 62.61
N GLY A 524 -25.16 0.20 63.65
CA GLY A 524 -25.18 1.67 63.63
C GLY A 524 -26.48 2.27 63.08
N PHE A 525 -26.36 3.03 61.98
CA PHE A 525 -27.46 3.76 61.34
C PHE A 525 -28.11 3.05 60.14
N SER A 526 -27.81 1.76 59.88
CA SER A 526 -28.32 1.05 58.71
C SER A 526 -28.62 -0.44 58.93
N THR A 527 -29.55 -0.96 58.13
CA THR A 527 -29.81 -2.39 57.96
C THR A 527 -29.39 -2.81 56.55
N VAL A 528 -28.62 -3.89 56.43
CA VAL A 528 -28.21 -4.45 55.12
C VAL A 528 -29.06 -5.68 54.80
N TYR A 529 -29.58 -5.73 53.59
CA TYR A 529 -30.33 -6.85 53.02
C TYR A 529 -29.56 -7.46 51.85
N SER A 530 -29.68 -8.77 51.66
CA SER A 530 -29.34 -9.48 50.42
C SER A 530 -30.59 -9.57 49.56
N ALA A 531 -30.48 -9.33 48.25
CA ALA A 531 -31.59 -9.46 47.31
C ALA A 531 -31.11 -10.00 45.95
N ILE A 532 -32.03 -10.46 45.12
CA ILE A 532 -31.80 -10.80 43.72
C ILE A 532 -32.36 -9.66 42.87
N TRP A 533 -31.51 -9.00 42.08
CA TRP A 533 -31.93 -7.99 41.13
C TRP A 533 -32.25 -8.64 39.77
N LYS A 534 -33.53 -8.60 39.38
CA LYS A 534 -34.07 -9.24 38.15
C LYS A 534 -33.33 -8.81 36.89
N ASP A 535 -33.17 -7.50 36.71
CA ASP A 535 -32.53 -6.94 35.52
C ASP A 535 -31.01 -7.03 35.55
N GLY A 536 -30.43 -7.02 36.76
CA GLY A 536 -28.99 -7.07 37.05
C GLY A 536 -28.12 -6.07 36.27
N PHE A 537 -26.79 -6.25 36.35
CA PHE A 537 -25.83 -5.24 35.86
C PHE A 537 -25.74 -5.21 34.33
N SER A 538 -25.66 -3.98 33.78
CA SER A 538 -25.32 -3.75 32.37
C SER A 538 -23.82 -3.52 32.22
N TYR A 539 -23.18 -4.21 31.26
CA TYR A 539 -21.82 -3.88 30.85
C TYR A 539 -21.74 -3.64 29.34
N PHE A 540 -20.83 -2.74 28.94
CA PHE A 540 -20.67 -2.28 27.58
C PHE A 540 -19.45 -2.94 26.93
N GLN A 541 -19.64 -3.71 25.85
CA GLN A 541 -18.55 -4.23 25.02
C GLN A 541 -18.84 -3.98 23.54
N ARG A 542 -17.90 -3.30 22.86
CA ARG A 542 -17.84 -3.11 21.39
C ARG A 542 -19.24 -3.00 20.72
N TYR A 543 -19.95 -1.93 21.07
CA TYR A 543 -21.21 -1.49 20.45
C TYR A 543 -22.47 -2.32 20.73
N ARG A 544 -22.49 -3.17 21.77
CA ARG A 544 -23.73 -3.79 22.29
C ARG A 544 -23.76 -3.78 23.82
N SER A 545 -24.95 -3.55 24.39
CA SER A 545 -25.24 -3.69 25.82
C SER A 545 -25.83 -5.07 26.11
N THR A 546 -25.27 -5.79 27.09
CA THR A 546 -25.82 -7.06 27.61
C THR A 546 -26.04 -6.94 29.12
N ARG A 547 -27.18 -7.43 29.62
CA ARG A 547 -27.53 -7.49 31.05
C ARG A 547 -27.28 -8.89 31.60
N ILE A 548 -26.74 -8.98 32.81
CA ILE A 548 -26.64 -10.24 33.57
C ILE A 548 -27.85 -10.29 34.50
N GLN A 549 -28.89 -11.03 34.13
CA GLN A 549 -30.10 -11.16 34.94
C GLN A 549 -29.85 -11.94 36.23
N ASP A 550 -30.76 -11.77 37.20
CA ASP A 550 -30.78 -12.49 38.48
C ASP A 550 -29.49 -12.37 39.30
N THR A 551 -28.91 -11.17 39.33
CA THR A 551 -27.68 -10.92 40.07
C THR A 551 -27.98 -10.73 41.55
N ARG A 552 -27.24 -11.44 42.42
CA ARG A 552 -27.30 -11.23 43.86
C ARG A 552 -26.63 -9.90 44.23
N VAL A 553 -27.36 -9.04 44.93
CA VAL A 553 -26.92 -7.70 45.35
C VAL A 553 -27.13 -7.49 46.85
N ALA A 554 -26.41 -6.54 47.43
CA ALA A 554 -26.63 -6.06 48.78
C ALA A 554 -27.36 -4.70 48.74
N LEU A 555 -28.44 -4.57 49.52
CA LEU A 555 -29.22 -3.35 49.68
C LEU A 555 -28.94 -2.78 51.07
N LYS A 556 -28.39 -1.58 51.17
CA LYS A 556 -28.18 -0.88 52.45
C LYS A 556 -29.33 0.10 52.69
N CYS A 557 -30.15 -0.15 53.71
CA CYS A 557 -31.27 0.71 54.11
C CYS A 557 -30.84 1.56 55.31
N LEU A 558 -30.84 2.89 55.16
CA LEU A 558 -30.48 3.83 56.23
C LEU A 558 -31.73 4.27 57.01
N HIS A 559 -31.64 4.32 58.33
CA HIS A 559 -32.70 4.83 59.18
C HIS A 559 -32.76 6.38 59.11
N ASN A 560 -33.95 6.99 59.09
CA ASN A 560 -34.16 8.45 59.08
C ASN A 560 -33.63 9.25 57.85
N SER A 561 -33.55 8.62 56.67
CA SER A 561 -32.99 9.17 55.43
C SER A 561 -33.69 10.40 54.80
N GLN A 562 -34.74 10.93 55.42
CA GLN A 562 -35.51 12.08 54.89
C GLN A 562 -34.96 13.45 55.31
N ASN A 563 -34.01 13.55 56.26
CA ASN A 563 -33.57 14.84 56.83
C ASN A 563 -32.05 15.05 57.01
N CYS A 564 -31.15 14.23 56.45
CA CYS A 564 -29.69 14.46 56.60
C CYS A 564 -28.92 14.10 55.32
N LEU A 565 -28.28 15.09 54.68
CA LEU A 565 -27.52 14.92 53.41
C LEU A 565 -26.02 15.17 53.54
N ASP A 566 -25.55 15.83 54.61
CA ASP A 566 -24.12 16.16 54.76
C ASP A 566 -23.32 15.01 55.38
N GLU A 567 -23.91 14.24 56.31
CA GLU A 567 -23.34 12.99 56.83
C GLU A 567 -23.47 11.82 55.82
N PHE A 568 -24.34 11.94 54.81
CA PHE A 568 -24.66 10.92 53.81
C PHE A 568 -23.52 10.65 52.81
N ILE A 569 -22.69 11.65 52.51
CA ILE A 569 -21.62 11.56 51.48
C ILE A 569 -20.29 11.04 52.06
N ILE A 570 -20.15 10.97 53.39
CA ILE A 570 -18.88 10.54 54.03
C ILE A 570 -18.84 9.00 54.20
N GLU A 571 -19.98 8.32 54.17
CA GLU A 571 -20.10 6.89 54.53
C GLU A 571 -20.43 5.95 53.35
N VAL A 572 -20.55 6.48 52.12
CA VAL A 572 -20.68 5.74 50.85
C VAL A 572 -19.49 6.10 49.98
#